data_AF-A0A0Q1CQF7-F1
#
_entry.id   AF-A0A0Q1CQF7-F1
#
_cell.length_a   1.000
_cell.length_b   1.000
_cell.length_c   1.000
_cell.angle_alpha   90.00
_cell.angle_beta   90.00
_cell.angle_gamma   90.00
#
_symmetry.space_group_name_H-M   'P 1'
#
loop_
_entity.id
_entity.type
_entity.pdbx_description
1 polymer ?
#
loop_
_entity_poly.entity_id
_entity_poly.type
_entity_poly.pdbx_seq_one_letter_code
_entity_poly.pdbx_strand_id
1 'polypeptide(L)'
;MKNFICISILCLSLFQSCFAQSANADSKLIRRSKKAYSQLDWKKAERLFKKARERENLEDDVSSQIYYANILFAKKDYEKSRNLYHSILSNLAANDDKRSFLQQGISRSQKNIEYQRKLKEPRLDIEKELKSGIIKLDSYDKITSLDQMVVYPGCESSADQKATDRCLHYYLNDLISYNFRKNILTDLGLPTSLVMYLDFKVMTDGVLKDIEVYSVHPTVELEAIRILKGAPKLEPAVISGKPIAVLENFHVHLY
;
A
#
# COMPACT_ATOMS: atom_id res chain seq x y z
N MET A 1 67.35 35.73 -52.50
CA MET A 1 68.07 34.63 -51.80
C MET A 1 68.23 35.06 -50.34
N LYS A 2 67.79 34.40 -49.27
CA LYS A 2 67.20 33.08 -48.98
C LYS A 2 66.26 33.22 -47.76
N ASN A 3 65.09 32.57 -47.85
CA ASN A 3 64.31 31.80 -46.86
C ASN A 3 64.12 32.32 -45.41
N PHE A 4 62.90 32.67 -44.97
CA PHE A 4 61.75 31.84 -44.50
C PHE A 4 61.87 31.37 -43.03
N ILE A 5 60.95 31.81 -42.15
CA ILE A 5 59.94 30.99 -41.42
C ILE A 5 59.26 31.83 -40.31
N CYS A 6 57.94 32.02 -40.46
CA CYS A 6 56.99 32.43 -39.41
C CYS A 6 56.87 31.35 -38.34
N ILE A 7 56.90 31.70 -37.05
CA ILE A 7 56.13 30.97 -36.02
C ILE A 7 55.54 31.98 -35.03
N SER A 8 54.24 32.17 -35.16
CA SER A 8 53.29 32.62 -34.15
C SER A 8 53.23 31.61 -32.98
N ILE A 9 53.46 32.03 -31.75
CA ILE A 9 53.09 31.23 -30.56
C ILE A 9 52.09 32.01 -29.72
N LEU A 10 50.88 31.45 -29.71
CA LEU A 10 49.69 31.91 -29.03
C LEU A 10 49.87 31.98 -27.51
N CYS A 11 49.25 33.02 -26.97
CA CYS A 11 48.69 33.10 -25.64
C CYS A 11 47.75 31.91 -25.37
N LEU A 12 47.95 31.16 -24.27
CA LEU A 12 46.86 30.51 -23.55
C LEU A 12 47.28 30.18 -22.11
N SER A 13 46.72 30.98 -21.23
CA SER A 13 46.65 30.88 -19.79
C SER A 13 46.30 29.48 -19.29
N LEU A 14 47.08 29.06 -18.28
CA LEU A 14 46.65 28.40 -17.04
C LEU A 14 45.14 28.11 -16.93
N PHE A 15 44.71 26.94 -17.39
CA PHE A 15 43.55 26.22 -16.85
C PHE A 15 43.72 24.75 -17.22
N GLN A 16 44.69 24.08 -16.61
CA GLN A 16 44.55 22.64 -16.40
C GLN A 16 43.55 22.48 -15.26
N SER A 17 42.27 22.50 -15.63
CA SER A 17 41.23 21.84 -14.88
C SER A 17 41.73 20.45 -14.53
N CYS A 18 41.90 20.21 -13.23
CA CYS A 18 41.96 18.88 -12.65
C CYS A 18 40.69 18.16 -13.12
N PHE A 19 40.79 17.42 -14.23
CA PHE A 19 39.82 16.39 -14.55
C PHE A 19 40.00 15.34 -13.47
N ALA A 20 39.20 15.45 -12.40
CA ALA A 20 38.92 14.34 -11.53
C ALA A 20 38.45 13.20 -12.44
N GLN A 21 39.35 12.25 -12.64
CA GLN A 21 39.13 11.05 -13.42
C GLN A 21 37.89 10.37 -12.85
N SER A 22 36.84 10.22 -13.66
CA SER A 22 35.63 9.53 -13.26
C SER A 22 36.00 8.18 -12.66
N ALA A 23 35.71 8.00 -11.36
CA ALA A 23 36.05 6.76 -10.67
C ALA A 23 35.30 5.58 -11.33
N ASN A 24 36.11 4.71 -11.90
CA ASN A 24 35.80 3.63 -12.83
C ASN A 24 34.59 2.73 -12.48
N ALA A 25 33.76 2.49 -13.50
CA ALA A 25 32.83 1.35 -13.57
C ALA A 25 33.52 -0.05 -13.47
N ASP A 26 34.86 -0.10 -13.41
CA ASP A 26 35.70 -1.32 -13.43
C ASP A 26 36.18 -1.83 -12.05
N SER A 27 35.70 -1.27 -10.95
CA SER A 27 36.09 -1.73 -9.61
C SER A 27 35.83 -3.23 -9.41
N LYS A 28 36.92 -3.98 -9.19
CA LYS A 28 36.86 -5.41 -8.84
C LYS A 28 36.03 -5.65 -7.58
N LEU A 29 36.04 -4.70 -6.64
CA LEU A 29 35.25 -4.79 -5.41
C LEU A 29 33.77 -4.56 -5.68
N ILE A 30 33.39 -3.56 -6.48
CA ILE A 30 32.00 -3.34 -6.90
C ILE A 30 31.47 -4.53 -7.69
N ARG A 31 32.25 -5.09 -8.63
CA ARG A 31 31.84 -6.29 -9.40
C ARG A 31 31.58 -7.49 -8.47
N ARG A 32 32.45 -7.71 -7.48
CA ARG A 32 32.24 -8.76 -6.48
C ARG A 32 31.05 -8.48 -5.57
N SER A 33 30.80 -7.22 -5.23
CA SER A 33 29.61 -6.81 -4.48
C SER A 33 28.34 -7.11 -5.26
N LYS A 34 28.27 -6.69 -6.53
CA LYS A 34 27.13 -6.96 -7.43
C LYS A 34 26.89 -8.46 -7.61
N LYS A 35 27.95 -9.26 -7.74
CA LYS A 35 27.85 -10.74 -7.76
C LYS A 35 27.31 -11.32 -6.45
N ALA A 36 27.71 -10.80 -5.29
CA ALA A 36 27.15 -11.24 -4.01
C ALA A 36 25.67 -10.85 -3.88
N TYR A 37 25.32 -9.64 -4.33
CA TYR A 37 23.94 -9.17 -4.36
C TYR A 37 23.05 -10.05 -5.26
N SER A 38 23.53 -10.43 -6.45
CA SER A 38 22.76 -11.33 -7.34
C SER A 38 22.60 -12.75 -6.77
N GLN A 39 23.46 -13.14 -5.83
CA GLN A 39 23.38 -14.40 -5.10
C GLN A 39 22.56 -14.30 -3.81
N LEU A 40 21.87 -13.17 -3.59
CA LEU A 40 21.10 -12.86 -2.38
C LEU A 40 21.95 -12.80 -1.09
N ASP A 41 23.28 -12.71 -1.21
CA ASP A 41 24.20 -12.56 -0.08
C ASP A 41 24.40 -11.07 0.25
N TRP A 42 23.38 -10.49 0.87
CA TRP A 42 23.29 -9.06 1.18
C TRP A 42 24.38 -8.58 2.14
N LYS A 43 24.76 -9.43 3.11
CA LYS A 43 25.81 -9.11 4.09
C LYS A 43 27.16 -8.98 3.38
N LYS A 44 27.49 -9.93 2.50
CA LYS A 44 28.73 -9.88 1.71
C LYS A 44 28.71 -8.75 0.69
N ALA A 45 27.57 -8.50 0.04
CA ALA A 45 27.39 -7.36 -0.86
C ALA A 45 27.71 -6.03 -0.14
N GLU A 46 27.06 -5.74 0.99
CA GLU A 46 27.33 -4.53 1.76
C GLU A 46 28.80 -4.41 2.16
N ARG A 47 29.39 -5.50 2.69
CA ARG A 47 30.77 -5.50 3.15
C ARG A 47 31.75 -5.20 2.00
N LEU A 48 31.52 -5.77 0.82
CA LEU A 48 32.37 -5.53 -0.35
C LEU A 48 32.17 -4.12 -0.90
N PHE A 49 30.93 -3.63 -0.91
CA PHE A 49 30.62 -2.27 -1.34
C PHE A 49 31.28 -1.22 -0.43
N LYS A 50 31.16 -1.33 0.91
CA LYS A 50 31.80 -0.40 1.85
C LYS A 50 33.32 -0.34 1.66
N LYS A 51 33.95 -1.50 1.47
CA LYS A 51 35.40 -1.58 1.16
C LYS A 51 35.76 -0.92 -0.17
N ALA A 52 34.88 -0.98 -1.18
CA ALA A 52 35.09 -0.28 -2.44
C ALA A 52 34.98 1.24 -2.23
N ARG A 53 33.92 1.68 -1.56
CA ARG A 53 33.63 3.09 -1.28
C ARG A 53 34.80 3.80 -0.58
N GLU A 54 35.38 3.17 0.45
CA GLU A 54 36.52 3.71 1.20
C GLU A 54 37.82 3.79 0.36
N ARG A 55 38.05 2.81 -0.53
CA ARG A 55 39.31 2.73 -1.30
C ARG A 55 39.31 3.60 -2.54
N GLU A 56 38.13 3.84 -3.09
CA GLU A 56 37.95 4.45 -4.41
C GLU A 56 37.23 5.81 -4.33
N ASN A 57 37.03 6.34 -3.11
CA ASN A 57 36.38 7.62 -2.83
C ASN A 57 35.02 7.78 -3.55
N LEU A 58 34.21 6.73 -3.57
CA LEU A 58 32.90 6.71 -4.24
C LEU A 58 31.79 7.35 -3.40
N GLU A 59 32.14 8.28 -2.51
CA GLU A 59 31.17 8.89 -1.59
C GLU A 59 30.20 9.79 -2.33
N ASP A 60 30.65 10.52 -3.34
CA ASP A 60 29.83 11.47 -4.12
C ASP A 60 29.23 10.86 -5.39
N ASP A 61 29.57 9.61 -5.74
CA ASP A 61 29.01 8.93 -6.90
C ASP A 61 27.55 8.52 -6.63
N VAL A 62 26.61 9.23 -7.25
CA VAL A 62 25.17 9.02 -7.15
C VAL A 62 24.79 7.56 -7.45
N SER A 63 25.42 6.93 -8.44
CA SER A 63 25.13 5.55 -8.82
C SER A 63 25.52 4.56 -7.71
N SER A 64 26.66 4.79 -7.07
CA SER A 64 27.14 4.03 -5.91
C SER A 64 26.25 4.25 -4.68
N GLN A 65 25.83 5.49 -4.41
CA GLN A 65 24.89 5.80 -3.32
C GLN A 65 23.54 5.08 -3.52
N ILE A 66 22.99 5.11 -4.75
CA ILE A 66 21.78 4.38 -5.12
C ILE A 66 21.95 2.87 -4.91
N TYR A 67 23.07 2.31 -5.37
CA TYR A 67 23.36 0.89 -5.18
C TYR A 67 23.45 0.52 -3.70
N TYR A 68 24.03 1.38 -2.86
CA TYR A 68 24.07 1.16 -1.42
C TYR A 68 22.67 1.20 -0.78
N ALA A 69 21.83 2.15 -1.17
CA ALA A 69 20.45 2.22 -0.72
C ALA A 69 19.66 0.95 -1.10
N ASN A 70 19.92 0.37 -2.28
CA ASN A 70 19.33 -0.90 -2.71
C ASN A 70 19.79 -2.07 -1.82
N ILE A 71 21.08 -2.12 -1.45
CA ILE A 71 21.60 -3.12 -0.51
C ILE A 71 20.91 -3.00 0.86
N LEU A 72 20.76 -1.78 1.39
CA LEU A 72 20.07 -1.53 2.66
C LEU A 72 18.61 -1.99 2.62
N PHE A 73 17.92 -1.70 1.51
CA PHE A 73 16.55 -2.17 1.27
C PHE A 73 16.46 -3.69 1.29
N ALA A 74 17.33 -4.39 0.54
CA ALA A 74 17.38 -5.85 0.47
C ALA A 74 17.67 -6.49 1.85
N LYS A 75 18.43 -5.78 2.70
CA LYS A 75 18.69 -6.16 4.10
C LYS A 75 17.54 -5.86 5.07
N LYS A 76 16.42 -5.32 4.58
CA LYS A 76 15.28 -4.85 5.37
C LYS A 76 15.60 -3.69 6.32
N ASP A 77 16.71 -2.98 6.09
CA ASP A 77 17.05 -1.74 6.79
C ASP A 77 16.37 -0.56 6.06
N TYR A 78 15.04 -0.58 6.08
CA TYR A 78 14.20 0.29 5.26
C TYR A 78 14.33 1.77 5.64
N GLU A 79 14.54 2.06 6.93
CA GLU A 79 14.77 3.41 7.44
C GLU A 79 16.06 4.01 6.84
N LYS A 80 17.19 3.31 6.94
CA LYS A 80 18.45 3.80 6.36
C LYS A 80 18.38 3.87 4.83
N SER A 81 17.72 2.90 4.19
CA SER A 81 17.50 2.91 2.75
C SER A 81 16.71 4.15 2.31
N ARG A 82 15.57 4.42 2.95
CA ARG A 82 14.73 5.59 2.68
C ARG A 82 15.50 6.90 2.85
N ASN A 83 16.19 7.04 3.98
CA ASN A 83 16.93 8.26 4.29
C ASN A 83 18.04 8.51 3.27
N LEU A 84 18.71 7.45 2.79
CA LEU A 84 19.71 7.57 1.74
C LEU A 84 19.08 7.96 0.40
N TYR A 85 17.96 7.36 -0.03
CA TYR A 85 17.25 7.82 -1.24
C TYR A 85 16.82 9.28 -1.15
N HIS A 86 16.32 9.71 0.00
CA HIS A 86 15.91 11.09 0.23
C HIS A 86 17.11 12.05 0.15
N SER A 87 18.23 11.70 0.78
CA SER A 87 19.47 12.47 0.71
C SER A 87 19.95 12.63 -0.74
N ILE A 88 20.01 11.53 -1.50
CA ILE A 88 20.39 11.56 -2.92
C ILE A 88 19.44 12.49 -3.70
N LEU A 89 18.13 12.33 -3.52
CA LEU A 89 17.10 13.11 -4.24
C LEU A 89 17.20 14.62 -3.96
N SER A 90 17.52 14.99 -2.71
CA SER A 90 17.64 16.39 -2.29
C SER A 90 18.82 17.12 -2.92
N ASN A 91 19.89 16.39 -3.26
CA ASN A 91 21.10 16.94 -3.87
C ASN A 91 21.10 16.83 -5.41
N LEU A 92 20.06 16.23 -5.99
CA LEU A 92 19.97 15.98 -7.43
C LEU A 92 19.29 17.16 -8.15
N ALA A 93 19.73 17.44 -9.38
CA ALA A 93 19.08 18.44 -10.24
C ALA A 93 17.59 18.11 -10.48
N ALA A 94 16.77 19.14 -10.70
CA ALA A 94 15.32 18.97 -10.86
C ALA A 94 14.93 18.15 -12.09
N ASN A 95 15.76 18.15 -13.13
CA ASN A 95 15.54 17.46 -14.41
C ASN A 95 16.30 16.12 -14.53
N ASP A 96 16.94 15.64 -13.45
CA ASP A 96 17.67 14.37 -13.50
C ASP A 96 16.70 13.17 -13.61
N ASP A 97 17.03 12.25 -14.52
CA ASP A 97 16.23 11.07 -14.83
C ASP A 97 16.09 10.09 -13.66
N LYS A 98 17.03 10.10 -12.71
CA LYS A 98 17.01 9.22 -11.52
C LYS A 98 16.02 9.67 -10.46
N ARG A 99 15.46 10.89 -10.53
CA ARG A 99 14.49 11.38 -9.53
C ARG A 99 13.31 10.43 -9.37
N SER A 100 12.73 9.96 -10.47
CA SER A 100 11.61 9.02 -10.48
C SER A 100 11.97 7.70 -9.78
N PHE A 101 13.17 7.18 -10.04
CA PHE A 101 13.67 5.98 -9.37
C PHE A 101 13.83 6.18 -7.85
N LEU A 102 14.39 7.32 -7.44
CA LEU A 102 14.58 7.65 -6.02
C LEU A 102 13.24 7.82 -5.28
N GLN A 103 12.27 8.49 -5.90
CA GLN A 103 10.91 8.63 -5.36
C GLN A 103 10.23 7.26 -5.17
N GLN A 104 10.35 6.36 -6.16
CA GLN A 104 9.88 4.98 -6.02
C GLN A 104 10.62 4.25 -4.88
N GLY A 105 11.93 4.46 -4.76
CA GLY A 105 12.77 3.95 -3.68
C GLY A 105 12.33 4.38 -2.28
N ILE A 106 11.93 5.64 -2.14
CA ILE A 106 11.37 6.22 -0.90
C ILE A 106 10.01 5.58 -0.60
N SER A 107 9.09 5.59 -1.57
CA SER A 107 7.74 5.06 -1.44
C SER A 107 7.73 3.58 -1.02
N ARG A 108 8.52 2.73 -1.69
CA ARG A 108 8.62 1.30 -1.32
C ARG A 108 9.20 1.09 0.08
N SER A 109 10.17 1.91 0.49
CA SER A 109 10.75 1.84 1.83
C SER A 109 9.73 2.24 2.89
N GLN A 110 8.99 3.32 2.66
CA GLN A 110 7.89 3.76 3.54
C GLN A 110 6.82 2.68 3.70
N LYS A 111 6.35 2.09 2.60
CA LYS A 111 5.36 1.00 2.64
C LYS A 111 5.82 -0.18 3.49
N ASN A 112 7.11 -0.55 3.39
CA ASN A 112 7.67 -1.65 4.16
C ASN A 112 7.88 -1.30 5.65
N ILE A 113 8.23 -0.05 5.97
CA ILE A 113 8.30 0.45 7.36
C ILE A 113 6.91 0.37 7.99
N GLU A 114 5.89 0.85 7.29
CA GLU A 114 4.50 0.79 7.76
C GLU A 114 4.05 -0.66 7.97
N TYR A 115 4.36 -1.56 7.03
CA TYR A 115 4.07 -2.98 7.17
C TYR A 115 4.74 -3.60 8.40
N GLN A 116 6.04 -3.31 8.62
CA GLN A 116 6.75 -3.78 9.81
C GLN A 116 6.18 -3.19 11.11
N ARG A 117 5.72 -1.94 11.09
CA ARG A 117 5.03 -1.32 12.23
C ARG A 117 3.73 -2.07 12.54
N LYS A 118 2.88 -2.32 11.53
CA LYS A 118 1.63 -3.08 11.66
C LYS A 118 1.85 -4.50 12.21
N LEU A 119 2.96 -5.16 11.84
CA LEU A 119 3.32 -6.48 12.39
C LEU A 119 3.79 -6.46 13.85
N LYS A 120 4.36 -5.34 14.31
CA LYS A 120 4.84 -5.16 15.69
C LYS A 120 3.77 -4.64 16.62
N GLU A 121 2.77 -3.95 16.08
CA GLU A 121 1.54 -3.67 16.79
C GLU A 121 0.88 -5.01 17.09
N PRO A 122 0.60 -5.33 18.37
CA PRO A 122 -0.20 -6.52 18.67
C PRO A 122 -1.49 -6.42 17.87
N ARG A 123 -1.90 -7.52 17.20
CA ARG A 123 -3.27 -7.65 16.68
C ARG A 123 -4.18 -7.18 17.79
N LEU A 124 -5.02 -6.19 17.47
CA LEU A 124 -5.97 -5.53 18.36
C LEU A 124 -6.39 -6.44 19.51
N ASP A 125 -6.22 -5.96 20.74
CA ASP A 125 -6.75 -6.64 21.92
C ASP A 125 -8.27 -6.67 21.78
N ILE A 126 -8.77 -7.78 21.22
CA ILE A 126 -10.20 -8.01 20.98
C ILE A 126 -10.96 -7.80 22.29
N GLU A 127 -10.39 -8.09 23.46
CA GLU A 127 -11.06 -7.82 24.75
C GLU A 127 -11.23 -6.31 25.02
N LYS A 128 -10.28 -5.48 24.61
CA LYS A 128 -10.38 -4.02 24.71
C LYS A 128 -11.38 -3.46 23.70
N GLU A 129 -11.44 -4.01 22.48
CA GLU A 129 -12.47 -3.63 21.51
C GLU A 129 -13.87 -4.09 21.92
N LEU A 130 -14.00 -5.31 22.48
CA LEU A 130 -15.24 -5.81 23.10
C LEU A 130 -15.76 -4.85 24.18
N LYS A 131 -14.86 -4.31 25.01
CA LYS A 131 -15.23 -3.28 26.02
C LYS A 131 -15.67 -1.96 25.40
N SER A 132 -15.24 -1.64 24.19
CA SER A 132 -15.67 -0.43 23.46
C SER A 132 -17.04 -0.57 22.79
N GLY A 133 -17.58 -1.79 22.72
CA GLY A 133 -18.95 -2.09 22.32
C GLY A 133 -19.19 -2.33 20.83
N ILE A 134 -18.26 -1.93 19.94
CA ILE A 134 -18.35 -2.19 18.49
C ILE A 134 -16.96 -2.57 17.97
N ILE A 135 -16.88 -3.72 17.30
CA ILE A 135 -15.62 -4.24 16.75
C ILE A 135 -15.55 -3.91 15.25
N LYS A 136 -14.42 -3.31 14.82
CA LYS A 136 -14.12 -3.07 13.41
C LYS A 136 -13.08 -4.07 12.95
N LEU A 137 -13.51 -5.11 12.23
CA LEU A 137 -12.63 -6.11 11.65
C LEU A 137 -12.60 -5.95 10.13
N ASP A 138 -11.44 -6.11 9.52
CA ASP A 138 -11.37 -6.31 8.07
C ASP A 138 -11.80 -7.75 7.70
N SER A 139 -12.01 -8.02 6.41
CA SER A 139 -12.49 -9.33 5.94
C SER A 139 -11.56 -10.49 6.33
N TYR A 140 -10.24 -10.27 6.35
CA TYR A 140 -9.28 -11.31 6.75
C TYR A 140 -9.31 -11.57 8.25
N ASP A 141 -9.38 -10.51 9.06
CA ASP A 141 -9.47 -10.61 10.51
C ASP A 141 -10.79 -11.26 10.94
N LYS A 142 -11.91 -10.97 10.25
CA LYS A 142 -13.21 -11.65 10.47
C LYS A 142 -13.09 -13.16 10.31
N ILE A 143 -12.56 -13.61 9.18
CA ILE A 143 -12.44 -15.04 8.83
C ILE A 143 -11.55 -15.80 9.81
N THR A 144 -10.55 -15.14 10.41
CA THR A 144 -9.54 -15.81 11.22
C THR A 144 -9.73 -15.67 12.73
N SER A 145 -10.53 -14.69 13.18
CA SER A 145 -10.64 -14.33 14.61
C SER A 145 -12.03 -14.54 15.21
N LEU A 146 -13.06 -14.73 14.37
CA LEU A 146 -14.42 -15.00 14.84
C LEU A 146 -14.66 -16.51 14.98
N ASP A 147 -15.47 -16.91 15.95
CA ASP A 147 -16.01 -18.27 16.01
C ASP A 147 -17.11 -18.43 14.93
N GLN A 148 -17.93 -17.38 14.78
CA GLN A 148 -18.99 -17.28 13.79
C GLN A 148 -19.05 -15.86 13.21
N MET A 149 -19.18 -15.75 11.89
CA MET A 149 -19.44 -14.48 11.22
C MET A 149 -20.92 -14.06 11.34
N VAL A 150 -21.24 -12.85 10.91
CA VAL A 150 -22.65 -12.48 10.69
C VAL A 150 -23.25 -13.43 9.67
N VAL A 151 -24.41 -14.01 9.99
CA VAL A 151 -25.11 -14.96 9.10
C VAL A 151 -26.43 -14.34 8.65
N TYR A 152 -26.63 -14.27 7.33
CA TYR A 152 -27.94 -13.92 6.78
C TYR A 152 -28.89 -15.13 6.86
N PRO A 153 -30.19 -14.94 7.16
CA PRO A 153 -31.15 -16.04 7.16
C PRO A 153 -31.16 -16.80 5.83
N GLY A 154 -30.85 -18.10 5.87
CA GLY A 154 -30.63 -18.96 4.70
C GLY A 154 -29.16 -19.27 4.39
N CYS A 155 -28.21 -18.71 5.13
CA CYS A 155 -26.77 -18.97 4.98
C CYS A 155 -26.18 -19.92 6.04
N GLU A 156 -26.99 -20.52 6.91
CA GLU A 156 -26.58 -21.29 8.10
C GLU A 156 -25.77 -22.55 7.75
N SER A 157 -26.01 -23.09 6.55
CA SER A 157 -25.35 -24.31 6.05
C SER A 157 -24.11 -24.03 5.18
N SER A 158 -23.58 -22.81 5.21
CA SER A 158 -22.36 -22.44 4.48
C SER A 158 -21.16 -23.28 4.94
N ALA A 159 -20.34 -23.72 3.98
CA ALA A 159 -19.25 -24.68 4.24
C ALA A 159 -18.12 -24.14 5.15
N ASP A 160 -17.86 -22.84 5.10
CA ASP A 160 -16.85 -22.16 5.91
C ASP A 160 -17.21 -20.67 6.08
N GLN A 161 -16.48 -19.97 6.96
CA GLN A 161 -16.71 -18.54 7.21
C GLN A 161 -16.61 -17.67 5.95
N LYS A 162 -15.74 -18.03 4.99
CA LYS A 162 -15.62 -17.31 3.71
C LYS A 162 -16.84 -17.53 2.80
N ALA A 163 -17.46 -18.71 2.85
CA ALA A 163 -18.72 -19.00 2.20
C ALA A 163 -19.86 -18.24 2.88
N THR A 164 -19.89 -18.19 4.21
CA THR A 164 -20.85 -17.39 4.98
C THR A 164 -20.78 -15.91 4.61
N ASP A 165 -19.59 -15.32 4.59
CA ASP A 165 -19.37 -13.93 4.19
C ASP A 165 -19.90 -13.65 2.79
N ARG A 166 -19.55 -14.49 1.82
CA ARG A 166 -20.05 -14.36 0.43
C ARG A 166 -21.57 -14.51 0.35
N CYS A 167 -22.14 -15.42 1.11
CA CYS A 167 -23.60 -15.63 1.16
C CYS A 167 -24.31 -14.40 1.72
N LEU A 168 -23.80 -13.81 2.80
CA LEU A 168 -24.29 -12.55 3.36
C LEU A 168 -24.24 -11.40 2.33
N HIS A 169 -23.11 -11.22 1.64
CA HIS A 169 -22.95 -10.21 0.60
C HIS A 169 -23.97 -10.41 -0.54
N TYR A 170 -24.15 -11.65 -0.98
CA TYR A 170 -25.09 -12.01 -2.04
C TYR A 170 -26.53 -11.64 -1.66
N TYR A 171 -27.01 -12.07 -0.49
CA TYR A 171 -28.39 -11.84 -0.09
C TYR A 171 -28.69 -10.37 0.26
N LEU A 172 -27.72 -9.62 0.79
CA LEU A 172 -27.90 -8.18 0.99
C LEU A 172 -27.99 -7.42 -0.34
N ASN A 173 -27.13 -7.78 -1.31
CA ASN A 173 -27.21 -7.20 -2.65
C ASN A 173 -28.55 -7.53 -3.32
N ASP A 174 -29.02 -8.77 -3.19
CA ASP A 174 -30.31 -9.23 -3.72
C ASP A 174 -31.49 -8.53 -3.04
N LEU A 175 -31.50 -8.44 -1.71
CA LEU A 175 -32.50 -7.72 -0.92
C LEU A 175 -32.67 -6.29 -1.44
N ILE A 176 -31.56 -5.56 -1.60
CA ILE A 176 -31.60 -4.19 -2.11
C ILE A 176 -32.06 -4.17 -3.56
N SER A 177 -31.44 -4.96 -4.43
CA SER A 177 -31.72 -4.93 -5.86
C SER A 177 -33.18 -5.28 -6.19
N TYR A 178 -33.75 -6.24 -5.47
CA TYR A 178 -35.12 -6.70 -5.66
C TYR A 178 -36.16 -5.70 -5.12
N ASN A 179 -35.86 -5.04 -4.00
CA ASN A 179 -36.82 -4.13 -3.33
C ASN A 179 -36.64 -2.65 -3.70
N PHE A 180 -35.66 -2.32 -4.55
CA PHE A 180 -35.39 -0.95 -4.97
C PHE A 180 -36.44 -0.45 -5.97
N ARG A 181 -37.03 0.70 -5.67
CA ARG A 181 -37.98 1.37 -6.58
C ARG A 181 -37.26 1.98 -7.79
N LYS A 182 -37.19 1.21 -8.89
CA LYS A 182 -36.46 1.58 -10.12
C LYS A 182 -36.92 2.90 -10.76
N ASN A 183 -38.17 3.31 -10.57
CA ASN A 183 -38.68 4.59 -11.08
C ASN A 183 -37.91 5.80 -10.51
N ILE A 184 -37.33 5.68 -9.30
CA ILE A 184 -36.47 6.73 -8.73
C ILE A 184 -35.29 7.05 -9.67
N LEU A 185 -34.72 6.04 -10.33
CA LEU A 185 -33.60 6.26 -11.27
C LEU A 185 -34.08 7.03 -12.50
N THR A 186 -35.22 6.62 -13.06
CA THR A 186 -35.83 7.28 -14.22
C THR A 186 -36.20 8.73 -13.93
N ASP A 187 -36.85 8.98 -12.79
CA ASP A 187 -37.31 10.31 -12.37
C ASP A 187 -36.14 11.28 -12.15
N LEU A 188 -34.97 10.77 -11.77
CA LEU A 188 -33.73 11.53 -11.58
C LEU A 188 -32.85 11.59 -12.83
N GLY A 189 -33.22 10.91 -13.93
CA GLY A 189 -32.38 10.80 -15.13
C GLY A 189 -31.05 10.07 -14.90
N LEU A 190 -31.02 9.14 -13.93
CA LEU A 190 -29.83 8.37 -13.57
C LEU A 190 -29.71 7.08 -14.41
N PRO A 191 -28.49 6.52 -14.57
CA PRO A 191 -28.31 5.22 -15.20
C PRO A 191 -29.09 4.12 -14.49
N THR A 192 -29.50 3.09 -15.23
CA THR A 192 -30.20 1.93 -14.67
C THR A 192 -29.31 1.08 -13.76
N SER A 193 -27.99 1.17 -13.91
CA SER A 193 -27.02 0.50 -13.05
C SER A 193 -26.15 1.51 -12.30
N LEU A 194 -25.96 1.27 -11.01
CA LEU A 194 -25.13 2.08 -10.14
C LEU A 194 -24.50 1.23 -9.03
N VAL A 195 -23.50 1.80 -8.37
CA VAL A 195 -22.86 1.22 -7.19
C VAL A 195 -23.19 2.07 -5.97
N MET A 196 -23.43 1.41 -4.84
CA MET A 196 -23.63 2.05 -3.54
C MET A 196 -22.65 1.44 -2.53
N TYR A 197 -22.18 2.26 -1.60
CA TYR A 197 -21.39 1.83 -0.45
C TYR A 197 -22.25 1.93 0.80
N LEU A 198 -22.26 0.87 1.61
CA LEU A 198 -23.14 0.73 2.76
C LEU A 198 -22.28 0.44 3.97
N ASP A 199 -22.47 1.21 5.02
CA ASP A 199 -21.86 0.94 6.32
C ASP A 199 -22.98 0.79 7.35
N PHE A 200 -22.96 -0.28 8.12
CA PHE A 200 -23.93 -0.49 9.19
C PHE A 200 -23.39 -1.38 10.29
N LYS A 201 -23.96 -1.26 11.48
CA LYS A 201 -23.62 -2.10 12.62
C LYS A 201 -24.60 -3.24 12.73
N VAL A 202 -24.10 -4.47 12.78
CA VAL A 202 -24.91 -5.63 13.17
C VAL A 202 -24.78 -5.79 14.67
N MET A 203 -25.87 -5.54 15.38
CA MET A 203 -25.90 -5.60 16.84
C MET A 203 -25.95 -7.04 17.35
N THR A 204 -25.73 -7.23 18.65
CA THR A 204 -25.74 -8.55 19.31
C THR A 204 -27.09 -9.28 19.25
N ASP A 205 -28.18 -8.58 18.91
CA ASP A 205 -29.52 -9.11 18.71
C ASP A 205 -29.88 -9.31 17.22
N GLY A 206 -28.91 -9.12 16.33
CA GLY A 206 -29.08 -9.29 14.89
C GLY A 206 -29.64 -8.07 14.15
N VAL A 207 -29.97 -6.99 14.87
CA VAL A 207 -30.58 -5.79 14.27
C VAL A 207 -29.51 -4.90 13.66
N LEU A 208 -29.79 -4.35 12.48
CA LEU A 208 -28.95 -3.34 11.84
C LEU A 208 -29.17 -1.97 12.51
N LYS A 209 -28.10 -1.30 12.90
CA LYS A 209 -28.09 0.08 13.43
C LYS A 209 -27.08 0.94 12.70
N ASP A 210 -27.25 2.26 12.84
CA ASP A 210 -26.35 3.27 12.29
C ASP A 210 -26.06 3.03 10.79
N ILE A 211 -27.14 2.82 10.04
CA ILE A 211 -27.08 2.54 8.60
C ILE A 211 -26.74 3.83 7.86
N GLU A 212 -25.60 3.82 7.20
CA GLU A 212 -25.12 4.85 6.29
C GLU A 212 -25.03 4.28 4.87
N VAL A 213 -25.47 5.06 3.90
CA VAL A 213 -25.42 4.70 2.48
C VAL A 213 -24.87 5.86 1.70
N TYR A 214 -23.87 5.57 0.86
CA TYR A 214 -23.25 6.53 -0.05
C TYR A 214 -23.51 6.10 -1.49
N SER A 215 -24.11 7.00 -2.28
CA SER A 215 -24.37 6.79 -3.70
C SER A 215 -24.27 8.10 -4.49
N VAL A 216 -24.68 8.09 -5.76
CA VAL A 216 -24.62 9.23 -6.67
C VAL A 216 -25.68 10.30 -6.38
N HIS A 217 -26.72 9.98 -5.61
CA HIS A 217 -27.81 10.91 -5.29
C HIS A 217 -28.49 10.57 -3.95
N PRO A 218 -28.84 11.56 -3.10
CA PRO A 218 -29.45 11.32 -1.78
C PRO A 218 -30.76 10.50 -1.81
N THR A 219 -31.60 10.69 -2.83
CA THR A 219 -32.84 9.89 -2.97
C THR A 219 -32.56 8.39 -3.16
N VAL A 220 -31.45 8.04 -3.82
CA VAL A 220 -31.02 6.65 -3.99
C VAL A 220 -30.56 6.09 -2.64
N GLU A 221 -29.79 6.88 -1.88
CA GLU A 221 -29.33 6.53 -0.53
C GLU A 221 -30.52 6.29 0.41
N LEU A 222 -31.49 7.21 0.43
CA LEU A 222 -32.69 7.10 1.26
C LEU A 222 -33.53 5.86 0.93
N GLU A 223 -33.60 5.47 -0.35
CA GLU A 223 -34.32 4.26 -0.74
C GLU A 223 -33.59 2.99 -0.29
N ALA A 224 -32.27 2.94 -0.43
CA ALA A 224 -31.47 1.82 0.09
C ALA A 224 -31.58 1.72 1.62
N ILE A 225 -31.53 2.85 2.34
CA ILE A 225 -31.74 2.91 3.80
C ILE A 225 -33.13 2.39 4.17
N ARG A 226 -34.18 2.73 3.42
CA ARG A 226 -35.55 2.21 3.66
C ARG A 226 -35.57 0.68 3.59
N ILE A 227 -34.90 0.10 2.60
CA ILE A 227 -34.84 -1.36 2.41
C ILE A 227 -34.05 -2.01 3.54
N LEU A 228 -32.87 -1.48 3.86
CA LEU A 228 -32.01 -2.02 4.92
C LEU A 228 -32.66 -1.96 6.31
N LYS A 229 -33.45 -0.91 6.60
CA LYS A 229 -34.26 -0.85 7.82
C LYS A 229 -35.34 -1.93 7.90
N GLY A 230 -35.75 -2.48 6.77
CA GLY A 230 -36.69 -3.60 6.65
C GLY A 230 -36.00 -4.96 6.47
N ALA A 231 -34.68 -5.03 6.54
CA ALA A 231 -33.95 -6.28 6.43
C ALA A 231 -34.35 -7.26 7.56
N PRO A 232 -34.33 -8.58 7.31
CA PRO A 232 -34.53 -9.54 8.38
C PRO A 232 -33.42 -9.40 9.43
N LYS A 233 -33.71 -9.85 10.66
CA LYS A 233 -32.66 -9.96 11.68
C LYS A 233 -31.61 -10.96 11.21
N LEU A 234 -30.34 -10.58 11.35
CA LEU A 234 -29.20 -11.44 11.05
C LEU A 234 -28.82 -12.25 12.29
N GLU A 235 -28.10 -13.36 12.12
CA GLU A 235 -27.38 -13.92 13.26
C GLU A 235 -26.12 -13.09 13.52
N PRO A 236 -25.86 -12.69 14.78
CA PRO A 236 -24.71 -11.86 15.10
C PRO A 236 -23.39 -12.61 14.94
N ALA A 237 -22.30 -11.87 14.78
CA ALA A 237 -20.96 -12.42 14.92
C ALA A 237 -20.71 -12.90 16.35
N VAL A 238 -19.89 -13.95 16.50
CA VAL A 238 -19.60 -14.60 17.80
C VAL A 238 -18.10 -14.69 18.03
N ILE A 239 -17.67 -14.32 19.25
CA ILE A 239 -16.30 -14.54 19.75
C ILE A 239 -16.38 -15.21 21.12
N SER A 240 -15.62 -16.29 21.29
CA SER A 240 -15.61 -17.09 22.53
C SER A 240 -17.02 -17.47 22.99
N GLY A 241 -17.88 -17.85 22.05
CA GLY A 241 -19.28 -18.20 22.29
C GLY A 241 -20.21 -17.04 22.69
N LYS A 242 -19.75 -15.78 22.64
CA LYS A 242 -20.58 -14.60 22.96
C LYS A 242 -20.90 -13.78 21.70
N PRO A 243 -22.15 -13.34 21.51
CA PRO A 243 -22.51 -12.47 20.41
C PRO A 243 -21.87 -11.09 20.60
N ILE A 244 -21.41 -10.50 19.51
CA ILE A 244 -20.71 -9.21 19.49
C ILE A 244 -21.34 -8.30 18.44
N ALA A 245 -21.26 -6.99 18.67
CA ALA A 245 -21.66 -6.03 17.65
C ALA A 245 -20.46 -5.73 16.73
N VAL A 246 -20.68 -5.82 15.42
CA VAL A 246 -19.64 -5.61 14.40
C VAL A 246 -20.04 -4.54 13.41
N LEU A 247 -19.06 -3.77 12.94
CA LEU A 247 -19.25 -2.90 11.79
C LEU A 247 -19.08 -3.72 10.50
N GLU A 248 -20.06 -3.61 9.63
CA GLU A 248 -20.02 -4.15 8.29
C GLU A 248 -19.93 -3.03 7.26
N ASN A 249 -19.15 -3.27 6.21
CA ASN A 249 -18.99 -2.35 5.08
C ASN A 249 -19.17 -3.16 3.79
N PHE A 250 -20.15 -2.79 2.97
CA PHE A 250 -20.53 -3.50 1.76
C PHE A 250 -20.54 -2.56 0.55
N HIS A 251 -20.30 -3.11 -0.64
CA HIS A 251 -20.64 -2.44 -1.88
C HIS A 251 -21.72 -3.24 -2.59
N VAL A 252 -22.76 -2.56 -3.04
CA VAL A 252 -23.91 -3.15 -3.73
C VAL A 252 -23.96 -2.64 -5.15
N HIS A 253 -24.16 -3.58 -6.07
CA HIS A 253 -24.38 -3.31 -7.48
C HIS A 253 -25.88 -3.38 -7.76
N LEU A 254 -26.46 -2.23 -8.08
CA LEU A 254 -27.83 -2.14 -8.55
C LEU A 254 -27.84 -2.34 -10.08
N TYR A 255 -28.72 -3.21 -10.57
CA TYR A 255 -28.90 -3.54 -11.99
C TYR A 255 -30.35 -3.36 -12.43
#